data_AF-A0AAV5SLP8-F1
#
_entry.id   AF-A0AAV5SLP8-F1
#
_cell.length_a   1.000
_cell.length_b   1.000
_cell.length_c   1.000
_cell.angle_alpha   90.00
_cell.angle_beta   90.00
_cell.angle_gamma   90.00
#
_symmetry.space_group_name_H-M   'P 1'
#
loop_
_entity.id
_entity.type
_entity.pdbx_description
1 polymer ?
#
loop_
_entity_poly.entity_id
_entity_poly.type
_entity_poly.pdbx_seq_one_letter_code
_entity_poly.pdbx_strand_id
1 'polypeptide(L)'
;SMNIAALAEEEIPPTGFYHYTTVEARVHVQHENSSGWQKVTPCPVLVHLYNDGFEDEPRFMAEHNGETMIDCTLPPSFSFQCPTKTVIHLRRHHSQMPVLALRFSHHDEMELLLVESICLRLR
;
A
#
# COMPACT_ATOMS: atom_id res chain seq x y z
N SER A 1 -19.23 39.33 11.09
CA SER A 1 -19.66 38.47 9.98
C SER A 1 -18.51 37.53 9.67
N MET A 2 -18.67 36.24 9.99
CA MET A 2 -17.71 35.20 9.59
C MET A 2 -17.90 34.94 8.10
N ASN A 3 -16.90 35.29 7.29
CA ASN A 3 -16.81 34.77 5.93
C ASN A 3 -16.27 33.34 6.04
N ILE A 4 -17.19 32.38 5.94
CA ILE A 4 -16.86 30.99 5.61
C ILE A 4 -16.46 31.02 4.14
N ALA A 5 -15.16 31.12 3.89
CA ALA A 5 -14.63 30.91 2.56
C ALA A 5 -14.90 29.46 2.18
N ALA A 6 -15.61 29.32 1.06
CA ALA A 6 -16.07 28.08 0.49
C ALA A 6 -14.95 27.04 0.42
N LEU A 7 -15.31 25.79 0.77
CA LEU A 7 -14.63 24.60 0.31
C LEU A 7 -14.36 24.78 -1.18
N ALA A 8 -13.07 24.84 -1.54
CA ALA A 8 -12.68 24.57 -2.91
C ALA A 8 -13.13 23.13 -3.17
N GLU A 9 -14.18 22.97 -3.96
CA GLU A 9 -14.46 21.71 -4.64
C GLU A 9 -13.24 21.45 -5.50
N GLU A 10 -12.29 20.65 -4.98
CA GLU A 10 -11.22 20.11 -5.79
C GLU A 10 -11.89 19.31 -6.91
N GLU A 11 -11.81 19.84 -8.13
CA GLU A 11 -12.25 19.14 -9.34
C GLU A 11 -11.54 17.79 -9.36
N ILE A 12 -12.30 16.75 -9.05
CA ILE A 12 -11.86 15.38 -9.15
C ILE A 12 -11.44 15.15 -10.61
N PRO A 13 -10.16 14.81 -10.89
CA PRO A 13 -9.72 14.59 -12.26
C PRO A 13 -10.58 13.52 -12.94
N PRO A 14 -10.92 13.67 -14.24
CA PRO A 14 -11.82 12.77 -14.97
C PRO A 14 -11.25 11.36 -15.17
N THR A 15 -9.94 11.20 -14.94
CA THR A 15 -9.32 9.89 -14.78
C THR A 15 -9.47 9.50 -13.33
N GLY A 16 -10.20 8.42 -13.02
CA GLY A 16 -10.37 7.89 -11.65
C GLY A 16 -9.08 7.42 -10.96
N PHE A 17 -7.92 7.95 -11.38
CA PHE A 17 -6.63 7.78 -10.74
C PHE A 17 -6.57 8.59 -9.46
N TYR A 18 -6.27 7.93 -8.35
CA TYR A 18 -6.05 8.58 -7.07
C TYR A 18 -4.82 8.01 -6.40
N HIS A 19 -3.91 8.89 -5.99
CA HIS A 19 -2.79 8.51 -5.16
C HIS A 19 -3.13 8.79 -3.69
N TYR A 20 -3.17 7.76 -2.86
CA TYR A 20 -3.58 7.86 -1.45
C TYR A 20 -2.41 8.20 -0.53
N THR A 21 -1.31 7.46 -0.64
CA THR A 21 -0.11 7.73 0.16
C THR A 21 1.16 7.12 -0.43
N THR A 22 2.30 7.68 -0.05
CA THR A 22 3.63 7.12 -0.31
C THR A 22 4.38 6.99 1.02
N VAL A 23 5.01 5.84 1.22
CA VAL A 23 5.85 5.53 2.40
C VAL A 23 7.15 4.87 1.96
N GLU A 24 8.16 4.85 2.80
CA GLU A 24 9.43 4.17 2.54
C GLU A 24 9.50 2.82 3.27
N ALA A 25 9.70 1.72 2.54
CA ALA A 25 9.79 0.40 3.15
C ALA A 25 10.71 -0.55 2.38
N ARG A 26 11.28 -1.54 3.08
CA ARG A 26 11.92 -2.71 2.45
C ARG A 26 10.88 -3.79 2.20
N VAL A 27 10.82 -4.31 0.98
CA VAL A 27 9.85 -5.34 0.63
C VAL A 27 10.49 -6.73 0.59
N HIS A 28 9.81 -7.67 1.24
CA HIS A 28 10.16 -9.09 1.26
C HIS A 28 8.96 -9.90 0.78
N VAL A 29 9.23 -11.11 0.31
CA VAL A 29 8.23 -12.04 -0.21
C VAL A 29 8.43 -13.41 0.42
N GLN A 30 7.33 -14.07 0.80
CA GLN A 30 7.32 -15.46 1.22
C GLN A 30 6.37 -16.26 0.34
N HIS A 31 6.93 -17.19 -0.43
CA HIS A 31 6.15 -18.12 -1.25
C HIS A 31 5.52 -19.22 -0.39
N GLU A 32 4.38 -19.77 -0.81
CA GLU A 32 3.58 -20.76 -0.05
C GLU A 32 4.38 -21.97 0.45
N ASN A 33 5.34 -22.44 -0.35
CA ASN A 33 6.18 -23.61 -0.04
C ASN A 33 7.55 -23.24 0.54
N SER A 34 7.77 -21.97 0.90
CA SER A 34 9.01 -21.47 1.48
C SER A 34 8.85 -21.20 2.97
N SER A 35 9.72 -21.77 3.79
CA SER A 35 9.85 -21.40 5.19
C SER A 35 10.58 -20.05 5.39
N GLY A 36 11.22 -19.52 4.34
CA GLY A 36 12.03 -18.31 4.40
C GLY A 36 11.43 -17.12 3.67
N TRP A 37 11.70 -15.93 4.22
CA TRP A 37 11.48 -14.64 3.56
C TRP A 37 12.62 -14.35 2.58
N GLN A 38 12.26 -13.96 1.37
CA GLN A 38 13.20 -13.50 0.34
C GLN A 38 13.12 -11.98 0.23
N LYS A 39 14.28 -11.33 0.13
CA LYS A 39 14.34 -9.88 -0.11
C LYS A 39 13.97 -9.62 -1.57
N VAL A 40 12.99 -8.75 -1.80
CA VAL A 40 12.67 -8.26 -3.14
C VAL A 40 13.48 -7.00 -3.43
N THR A 41 13.58 -6.10 -2.45
CA THR A 41 14.27 -4.82 -2.61
C THR A 41 15.65 -4.81 -1.95
N PRO A 42 16.69 -4.23 -2.58
CA PRO A 42 18.04 -4.19 -2.01
C PRO A 42 18.15 -3.18 -0.85
N CYS A 43 17.39 -2.09 -0.94
CA CYS A 43 17.28 -0.99 0.02
C CYS A 43 15.79 -0.74 0.35
N PRO A 44 15.48 0.18 1.29
CA PRO A 44 14.13 0.74 1.35
C PRO A 44 13.79 1.42 0.01
N VAL A 45 12.54 1.29 -0.40
CA VAL A 45 12.02 1.79 -1.67
C VAL A 45 10.74 2.57 -1.41
N LEU A 46 10.33 3.39 -2.37
CA LEU A 46 9.05 4.08 -2.29
C LEU A 46 7.94 3.05 -2.50
N VAL A 47 6.93 3.15 -1.66
CA VAL A 47 5.78 2.28 -1.65
C VAL A 47 4.55 3.16 -1.75
N HIS A 48 3.84 3.01 -2.86
CA HIS A 48 2.68 3.80 -3.22
C HIS A 48 1.41 2.98 -3.03
N LEU A 49 0.42 3.58 -2.36
CA LEU A 49 -0.95 3.11 -2.32
C LEU A 49 -1.77 4.05 -3.21
N TYR A 50 -2.39 3.51 -4.25
CA TYR A 50 -3.10 4.29 -5.26
C TYR A 50 -4.27 3.50 -5.87
N ASN A 51 -5.10 4.13 -6.68
CA ASN A 51 -6.07 3.52 -7.57
C ASN A 51 -5.72 3.98 -9.00
N ASP A 52 -5.72 3.08 -9.97
CA ASP A 52 -5.32 3.36 -11.36
C ASP A 52 -6.46 3.89 -12.25
N GLY A 53 -7.68 3.96 -11.71
CA GLY A 53 -8.89 4.43 -12.37
C GLY A 53 -9.57 3.42 -13.29
N PHE A 54 -9.02 2.20 -13.42
CA PHE A 54 -9.59 1.15 -14.25
C PHE A 54 -10.44 0.17 -13.44
N GLU A 55 -10.00 -0.16 -12.24
CA GLU A 55 -10.72 -0.99 -11.29
C GLU A 55 -10.92 -0.17 -10.01
N ASP A 56 -12.08 -0.29 -9.35
CA ASP A 56 -12.32 0.34 -8.04
C ASP A 56 -11.52 -0.35 -6.91
N GLU A 57 -10.41 -1.01 -7.26
CA GLU A 57 -9.57 -1.75 -6.35
C GLU A 57 -8.27 -0.97 -6.10
N PRO A 58 -7.90 -0.76 -4.83
CA PRO A 58 -6.63 -0.12 -4.50
C PRO A 58 -5.46 -1.01 -4.93
N ARG A 59 -4.35 -0.39 -5.27
CA ARG A 59 -3.12 -1.02 -5.74
C ARG A 59 -1.95 -0.59 -4.91
N PHE A 60 -0.99 -1.49 -4.82
CA PHE A 60 0.28 -1.30 -4.18
C PHE A 60 1.38 -1.35 -5.23
N MET A 61 2.18 -0.29 -5.32
CA MET A 61 3.37 -0.25 -6.17
C MET A 61 4.60 0.01 -5.32
N ALA A 62 5.64 -0.82 -5.46
CA ALA A 62 6.97 -0.53 -4.93
C ALA A 62 7.86 -0.04 -6.08
N GLU A 63 8.48 1.12 -5.91
CA GLU A 63 9.31 1.78 -6.91
C GLU A 63 10.68 2.12 -6.35
N HIS A 64 11.73 1.83 -7.12
CA HIS A 64 13.09 2.24 -6.81
C HIS A 64 13.71 2.93 -8.02
N ASN A 65 14.09 4.20 -7.87
CA ASN A 65 14.69 5.03 -8.93
C ASN A 65 13.86 5.06 -10.23
N GLY A 66 12.53 5.15 -10.14
CA GLY A 66 11.64 5.15 -11.31
C GLY A 66 11.35 3.77 -11.89
N GLU A 67 11.92 2.69 -11.34
CA GLU A 67 11.66 1.33 -11.77
C GLU A 67 10.67 0.65 -10.83
N THR A 68 9.55 0.19 -11.38
CA THR A 68 8.55 -0.60 -10.66
C THR A 68 9.11 -1.98 -10.33
N MET A 69 9.27 -2.25 -9.04
CA MET A 69 9.76 -3.53 -8.52
C MET A 69 8.63 -4.51 -8.20
N ILE A 70 7.51 -3.99 -7.72
CA ILE A 70 6.28 -4.74 -7.41
C ILE A 70 5.12 -3.86 -7.83
N ASP A 71 4.13 -4.44 -8.48
CA ASP A 71 2.81 -3.84 -8.69
C ASP A 71 1.76 -4.92 -8.45
N CYS A 72 0.88 -4.70 -7.48
CA CYS A 72 -0.18 -5.66 -7.17
C CYS A 72 -1.46 -4.96 -6.71
N THR A 73 -2.59 -5.48 -7.19
CA THR A 73 -3.91 -5.10 -6.70
C THR A 73 -4.14 -5.63 -5.27
N LEU A 74 -4.79 -4.83 -4.44
CA LEU A 74 -5.19 -5.12 -3.06
C LEU A 74 -6.71 -5.34 -2.99
N PRO A 75 -7.25 -6.46 -3.48
CA PRO A 75 -8.66 -6.75 -3.38
C PRO A 75 -9.09 -6.82 -1.90
N PRO A 76 -10.39 -6.67 -1.60
CA PRO A 76 -10.94 -6.74 -0.24
C PRO A 76 -10.54 -8.01 0.53
N SER A 77 -10.24 -9.10 -0.20
CA SER A 77 -9.74 -10.37 0.35
C SER A 77 -8.35 -10.32 0.98
N PHE A 78 -7.59 -9.23 0.88
CA PHE A 78 -6.32 -9.09 1.60
C PHE A 78 -6.56 -8.86 3.10
N SER A 79 -5.71 -9.44 3.94
CA SER A 79 -5.57 -9.07 5.34
C SER A 79 -4.20 -8.47 5.61
N PHE A 80 -4.20 -7.52 6.52
CA PHE A 80 -3.00 -6.92 7.08
C PHE A 80 -2.74 -7.58 8.43
N GLN A 81 -1.52 -8.08 8.64
CA GLN A 81 -1.08 -8.58 9.93
C GLN A 81 0.17 -7.81 10.36
N CYS A 82 0.20 -7.35 11.60
CA CYS A 82 1.28 -6.50 12.10
C CYS A 82 2.07 -7.27 13.17
N PRO A 83 3.02 -8.15 12.77
CA PRO A 83 3.79 -8.94 13.74
C PRO A 83 4.70 -8.09 14.63
N THR A 84 5.03 -6.87 14.21
CA THR A 84 5.81 -5.90 14.99
C THR A 84 5.29 -4.47 14.71
N LYS A 85 5.81 -3.48 15.43
CA LYS A 85 5.50 -2.06 15.21
C LYS A 85 6.06 -1.47 13.92
N THR A 86 6.88 -2.21 13.17
CA THR A 86 7.52 -1.70 11.94
C THR A 86 7.44 -2.72 10.82
N VAL A 87 6.53 -3.69 10.91
CA VAL A 87 6.35 -4.73 9.89
C VAL A 87 4.87 -4.97 9.66
N ILE A 88 4.48 -4.92 8.39
CA ILE A 88 3.16 -5.34 7.90
C ILE A 88 3.34 -6.55 7.01
N HIS A 89 2.55 -7.60 7.23
CA HIS A 89 2.36 -8.68 6.29
C HIS A 89 1.04 -8.47 5.53
N LEU A 90 1.11 -8.51 4.20
CA LEU A 90 -0.02 -8.47 3.28
C LEU A 90 -0.29 -9.89 2.80
N ARG A 91 -1.45 -10.44 3.17
CA ARG A 91 -1.84 -11.80 2.80
C ARG A 91 -3.19 -11.83 2.11
N ARG A 92 -3.26 -12.43 0.93
CA ARG A 92 -4.54 -12.69 0.27
C ARG A 92 -5.21 -13.93 0.87
N HIS A 93 -6.43 -13.80 1.37
CA HIS A 93 -7.21 -14.95 1.81
C HIS A 93 -7.57 -15.83 0.60
N HIS A 94 -7.31 -17.15 0.70
CA HIS A 94 -7.67 -18.18 -0.28
C HIS A 94 -6.88 -18.24 -1.60
N SER A 95 -5.65 -17.72 -1.65
CA SER A 95 -4.77 -17.95 -2.81
C SER A 95 -3.41 -18.51 -2.40
N GLN A 96 -2.82 -19.29 -3.30
CA GLN A 96 -1.41 -19.70 -3.30
C GLN A 96 -0.43 -18.53 -3.57
N MET A 97 -0.91 -17.28 -3.46
CA MET A 97 -0.08 -16.11 -3.70
C MET A 97 0.93 -15.93 -2.58
N PRO A 98 2.11 -15.40 -2.92
CA PRO A 98 3.10 -15.12 -1.92
C PRO A 98 2.60 -14.05 -0.94
N VAL A 99 3.04 -14.16 0.31
CA VAL A 99 2.84 -13.14 1.33
C VAL A 99 3.89 -12.05 1.11
N LEU A 100 3.46 -10.79 1.05
CA LEU A 100 4.38 -9.66 1.03
C LEU A 100 4.60 -9.17 2.45
N ALA A 101 5.84 -8.84 2.80
CA ALA A 101 6.17 -8.17 4.05
C ALA A 101 6.84 -6.82 3.76
N LEU A 102 6.25 -5.77 4.34
CA LEU A 102 6.78 -4.42 4.31
C LEU A 102 7.45 -4.14 5.64
N ARG A 103 8.74 -3.82 5.61
CA ARG A 103 9.52 -3.47 6.79
C ARG A 103 9.90 -2.00 6.73
N PHE A 104 9.40 -1.24 7.68
CA PHE A 104 9.57 0.20 7.79
C PHE A 104 10.76 0.54 8.68
N SER A 105 11.39 1.67 8.42
CA SER A 105 12.40 2.24 9.31
C SER A 105 11.74 2.95 10.49
N HIS A 106 10.56 3.52 10.27
CA HIS A 106 9.81 4.30 11.25
C HIS A 106 8.38 3.74 11.43
N HIS A 107 7.85 3.88 12.65
CA HIS A 107 6.54 3.32 13.01
C HIS A 107 5.38 4.14 12.44
N ASP A 108 5.55 5.45 12.35
CA ASP A 108 4.58 6.40 11.77
C ASP A 108 4.31 6.12 10.29
N GLU A 109 5.33 5.76 9.50
CA GLU A 109 5.14 5.35 8.10
C GLU A 109 4.29 4.08 7.98
N MET A 110 4.51 3.12 8.87
CA MET A 110 3.70 1.91 8.94
C MET A 110 2.24 2.24 9.30
N GLU A 111 2.03 3.08 10.31
CA GLU A 111 0.69 3.49 10.75
C GLU A 111 -0.05 4.25 9.66
N LEU A 112 0.62 5.17 8.96
CA LEU A 112 0.05 5.91 7.84
C LEU A 112 -0.47 4.96 6.75
N LEU A 113 0.36 3.99 6.33
CA LEU A 113 -0.06 3.03 5.31
C LEU A 113 -1.27 2.20 5.75
N LEU A 114 -1.32 1.77 7.01
CA LEU A 114 -2.45 1.00 7.54
C LEU A 114 -3.74 1.80 7.62
N VAL A 115 -3.67 3.03 8.13
CA VAL A 115 -4.85 3.89 8.28
C VAL A 115 -5.45 4.16 6.90
N GLU A 116 -4.64 4.56 5.93
CA GLU A 116 -5.10 4.77 4.55
C GLU A 116 -5.70 3.49 3.96
N SER A 117 -5.03 2.34 4.12
CA SER A 117 -5.53 1.05 3.64
C SER A 117 -6.86 0.63 4.27
N ILE A 118 -7.12 0.99 5.53
CA ILE A 118 -8.38 0.72 6.23
C ILE A 118 -9.46 1.68 5.75
N CYS A 119 -9.15 2.97 5.64
CA CYS A 119 -10.08 4.00 5.18
C CYS A 119 -10.63 3.69 3.78
N LEU A 120 -9.80 3.12 2.89
CA LEU A 120 -10.23 2.68 1.56
C LEU A 120 -11.25 1.55 1.58
N ARG A 121 -11.28 0.72 2.63
CA ARG A 121 -12.22 -0.41 2.75
C ARG A 121 -13.57 -0.02 3.34
N LEU A 122 -13.68 1.18 3.91
CA LEU A 122 -14.89 1.69 4.55
C LEU A 122 -15.70 2.63 3.63
N ARG A 123 -15.19 2.92 2.44
CA ARG A 123 -15.90 3.65 1.37
C ARG A 123 -16.76 2.67 0.58
#